data_AF-A0A3M0WQC2-F1
#
_entry.id   AF-A0A3M0WQC2-F1
#
_cell.length_a   1.000
_cell.length_b   1.000
_cell.length_c   1.000
_cell.angle_alpha   90.00
_cell.angle_beta   90.00
_cell.angle_gamma   90.00
#
_symmetry.space_group_name_H-M   'P 1'
#
loop_
_entity.id
_entity.type
_entity.pdbx_description
1 polymer ?
#
loop_
_entity_poly.entity_id
_entity_poly.type
_entity_poly.pdbx_seq_one_letter_code
_entity_poly.pdbx_strand_id
1 'polypeptide(L)'
;PEIPVESLTWLENASSQIPDSAKIFLFTHFAPSDISNFGSALNLLKGKNLSAVFSAFKHFGDSESKYKFQTIYAFDNAIQADTNYLYKAIRVDQNNVMISSIQIDGERLLATYKLEENIVSPDTVMSESENSVEILWEKELNSTMLAKPLVTNDKIITTEYNGTVQCFDLDGNKLWDYDAFGNIVSSPIAEDGYVIVATVQGDIQTLDINTGEQLQSIGFDNPITSGLASIEYSGDKELMIPKETDSKAAVIFADARGKVYCYDIETLQEYWSNDTPKDLIRSTPVILGEKVILGCWDGYLYCFDSREGWLIWKWRESKIKDEAPALSKPVTDGKFIYIVSPSGNTVKIDPMLGRTVKKSSKFKVNNSIGITSNGKRLLLKSVDGKFFDPFTKSLDGGLTYKINFGYDPSPTKIIEWNKIFLFPTSNGDIYRVKNRKYKTILNVGHIPLFDLDVVDEKTFFISSYNGKMILFTYDGN
;
A
#
# COMPACT_ATOMS: atom_id res chain seq x y z
N PRO A 1 8.60 1.79 -5.31
CA PRO A 1 7.49 2.34 -6.13
C PRO A 1 7.51 1.64 -7.48
N GLU A 2 6.37 1.56 -8.16
CA GLU A 2 6.26 0.89 -9.45
C GLU A 2 5.53 1.81 -10.45
N ILE A 3 5.88 1.72 -11.73
CA ILE A 3 5.13 2.37 -12.82
C ILE A 3 3.85 1.54 -13.05
N PRO A 4 2.65 2.12 -12.92
CA PRO A 4 1.39 1.42 -13.17
C PRO A 4 1.34 0.78 -14.57
N VAL A 5 0.69 -0.37 -14.69
CA VAL A 5 0.51 -1.09 -15.96
C VAL A 5 -0.13 -0.18 -17.01
N GLU A 6 -1.13 0.61 -16.62
CA GLU A 6 -1.83 1.54 -17.50
C GLU A 6 -0.89 2.64 -18.03
N SER A 7 0.07 3.09 -17.22
CA SER A 7 1.10 4.04 -17.64
C SER A 7 2.08 3.41 -18.64
N LEU A 8 2.43 2.13 -18.47
CA LEU A 8 3.28 1.40 -19.41
C LEU A 8 2.55 1.13 -20.72
N THR A 9 1.27 0.73 -20.67
CA THR A 9 0.42 0.55 -21.87
C THR A 9 0.24 1.88 -22.61
N TRP A 10 0.03 2.98 -21.88
CA TRP A 10 0.03 4.31 -22.49
C TRP A 10 1.37 4.63 -23.15
N LEU A 11 2.49 4.36 -22.49
CA LEU A 11 3.83 4.63 -23.01
C LEU A 11 4.13 3.81 -24.27
N GLU A 12 3.74 2.55 -24.31
CA GLU A 12 3.86 1.68 -25.48
C GLU A 12 3.09 2.26 -26.68
N ASN A 13 1.84 2.66 -26.46
CA ASN A 13 1.02 3.29 -27.49
C ASN A 13 1.62 4.63 -27.95
N ALA A 14 2.07 5.46 -27.02
CA ALA A 14 2.67 6.75 -27.31
C ALA A 14 4.00 6.61 -28.05
N SER A 15 4.87 5.67 -27.65
CA SER A 15 6.20 5.50 -28.24
C SER A 15 6.13 5.07 -29.70
N SER A 16 5.09 4.32 -30.08
CA SER A 16 4.83 3.95 -31.48
C SER A 16 4.55 5.15 -32.39
N GLN A 17 4.05 6.25 -31.83
CA GLN A 17 3.66 7.46 -32.56
C GLN A 17 4.77 8.52 -32.56
N ILE A 18 5.79 8.39 -31.71
CA ILE A 18 6.88 9.35 -31.57
C ILE A 18 7.97 9.06 -32.63
N PRO A 19 8.39 10.05 -33.45
CA PRO A 19 9.51 9.87 -34.37
C PRO A 19 10.79 9.50 -33.64
N ASP A 20 11.63 8.63 -34.22
CA ASP A 20 12.87 8.16 -33.56
C ASP A 20 13.85 9.30 -33.23
N SER A 21 13.82 10.38 -34.01
CA SER A 21 14.63 11.58 -33.80
C SER A 21 14.10 12.52 -32.71
N ALA A 22 12.87 12.32 -32.24
CA ALA A 22 12.27 13.20 -31.24
C ALA A 22 12.93 12.98 -29.88
N LYS A 23 13.31 14.08 -29.22
CA LYS A 23 13.85 14.05 -27.86
C LYS A 23 12.73 13.68 -26.88
N ILE A 24 12.96 12.66 -26.07
CA ILE A 24 12.04 12.20 -25.04
C ILE A 24 12.57 12.62 -23.67
N PHE A 25 11.69 13.16 -22.84
CA PHE A 25 11.94 13.52 -21.45
C PHE A 25 10.93 12.78 -20.57
N LEU A 26 11.42 11.97 -19.63
CA LEU A 26 10.55 11.29 -18.66
C LEU A 26 10.52 12.07 -17.36
N PHE A 27 9.35 12.12 -16.73
CA PHE A 27 9.16 12.76 -15.44
C PHE A 27 8.73 11.70 -14.42
N THR A 28 9.48 11.59 -13.33
CA THR A 28 9.24 10.63 -12.26
C THR A 28 9.25 11.33 -10.91
N HIS A 29 8.46 10.81 -9.97
CA HIS A 29 8.54 11.26 -8.59
C HIS A 29 9.81 10.72 -7.90
N PHE A 30 10.14 9.46 -8.13
CA PHE A 30 11.31 8.80 -7.55
C PHE A 30 12.45 8.68 -8.55
N ALA A 31 13.69 8.52 -8.05
CA ALA A 31 14.83 8.24 -8.90
C ALA A 31 14.60 6.94 -9.68
N PRO A 32 15.05 6.82 -10.94
CA PRO A 32 14.87 5.62 -11.75
C PRO A 32 15.37 4.33 -11.11
N SER A 33 16.44 4.42 -10.33
CA SER A 33 17.03 3.34 -9.53
C SER A 33 16.08 2.77 -8.48
N ASP A 34 15.19 3.60 -7.93
CA ASP A 34 14.25 3.26 -6.86
C ASP A 34 12.90 2.74 -7.39
N ILE A 35 12.68 2.84 -8.71
CA ILE A 35 11.49 2.34 -9.39
C ILE A 35 11.75 0.90 -9.83
N SER A 36 10.99 -0.06 -9.28
CA SER A 36 11.23 -1.50 -9.45
C SER A 36 11.21 -1.93 -10.92
N ASN A 37 10.22 -1.46 -11.68
CA ASN A 37 10.00 -1.81 -13.08
C ASN A 37 10.44 -0.73 -14.08
N PHE A 38 11.35 0.18 -13.70
CA PHE A 38 11.79 1.26 -14.62
C PHE A 38 12.41 0.71 -15.92
N GLY A 39 13.03 -0.47 -15.85
CA GLY A 39 13.53 -1.19 -17.02
C GLY A 39 12.46 -1.48 -18.07
N SER A 40 11.20 -1.70 -17.67
CA SER A 40 10.08 -1.89 -18.59
C SER A 40 9.82 -0.65 -19.43
N ALA A 41 9.81 0.54 -18.80
CA ALA A 41 9.69 1.81 -19.53
C ALA A 41 10.87 2.04 -20.48
N LEU A 42 12.09 1.70 -20.07
CA LEU A 42 13.27 1.80 -20.93
C LEU A 42 13.21 0.85 -22.12
N ASN A 43 12.69 -0.37 -21.94
CA ASN A 43 12.50 -1.33 -23.02
C ASN A 43 11.49 -0.83 -24.06
N LEU A 44 10.40 -0.20 -23.62
CA LEU A 44 9.40 0.42 -24.51
C LEU A 44 9.95 1.63 -25.29
N LEU A 45 11.01 2.26 -24.78
CA LEU A 45 11.71 3.38 -25.41
C LEU A 45 13.01 2.96 -26.12
N LYS A 46 13.25 1.65 -26.26
CA LYS A 46 14.47 1.14 -26.91
C LYS A 46 14.56 1.64 -28.36
N GLY A 47 15.68 2.28 -28.69
CA GLY A 47 15.90 2.88 -30.01
C GLY A 47 15.34 4.30 -30.18
N LYS A 48 14.66 4.86 -29.17
CA LYS A 48 14.23 6.26 -29.15
C LYS A 48 15.28 7.15 -28.48
N ASN A 49 15.26 8.44 -28.78
CA ASN A 49 16.16 9.44 -28.18
C ASN A 49 15.69 9.89 -26.79
N LEU A 50 15.88 9.06 -25.77
CA LEU A 50 15.69 9.47 -24.36
C LEU A 50 16.80 10.43 -23.94
N SER A 51 16.48 11.73 -23.89
CA SER A 51 17.45 12.80 -23.65
C SER A 51 17.71 13.08 -22.16
N ALA A 52 16.69 12.98 -21.30
CA ALA A 52 16.88 13.07 -19.84
C ALA A 52 15.69 12.47 -19.08
N VAL A 53 15.92 12.10 -17.82
CA VAL A 53 14.87 11.76 -16.85
C VAL A 53 14.87 12.79 -15.72
N PHE A 54 13.71 13.38 -15.45
CA PHE A 54 13.50 14.33 -14.37
C PHE A 54 12.95 13.62 -13.14
N SER A 55 13.64 13.69 -12.01
CA SER A 55 13.20 13.10 -10.73
C SER A 55 12.94 14.16 -9.68
N ALA A 56 11.97 13.92 -8.78
CA ALA A 56 11.72 14.78 -7.63
C ALA A 56 12.68 14.57 -6.46
N PHE A 57 13.20 13.35 -6.28
CA PHE A 57 14.09 13.02 -5.17
C PHE A 57 15.36 12.33 -5.64
N LYS A 58 16.48 12.66 -4.98
CA LYS A 58 17.70 11.84 -4.94
C LYS A 58 17.74 11.15 -3.58
N HIS A 59 17.60 9.83 -3.53
CA HIS A 59 17.73 9.12 -2.25
C HIS A 59 19.22 8.90 -1.91
N PHE A 60 19.56 8.91 -0.61
CA PHE A 60 20.93 8.71 -0.14
C PHE A 60 21.44 7.33 -0.56
N GLY A 61 22.47 7.29 -1.42
CA GLY A 61 23.04 6.04 -1.94
C GLY A 61 22.72 5.76 -3.40
N ASP A 62 22.00 6.66 -4.10
CA ASP A 62 21.80 6.58 -5.54
C ASP A 62 23.15 6.52 -6.27
N SER A 63 23.50 5.33 -6.75
CA SER A 63 24.53 5.20 -7.75
C SER A 63 23.88 5.46 -9.10
N GLU A 64 24.27 6.56 -9.75
CA GLU A 64 24.03 6.85 -11.17
C GLU A 64 24.54 5.72 -12.10
N SER A 65 25.01 4.60 -11.55
CA SER A 65 25.59 3.45 -12.22
C SER A 65 24.58 2.44 -12.76
N LYS A 66 23.34 2.37 -12.23
CA LYS A 66 22.39 1.32 -12.67
C LYS A 66 21.92 1.57 -14.09
N TYR A 67 21.69 2.83 -14.44
CA TYR A 67 21.30 3.23 -15.78
C TYR A 67 22.23 4.31 -16.29
N LYS A 68 22.74 4.11 -17.51
CA LYS A 68 23.55 5.10 -18.19
C LYS A 68 22.57 6.05 -18.87
N PHE A 69 22.08 7.08 -18.18
CA PHE A 69 21.41 8.26 -18.76
C PHE A 69 21.39 9.42 -17.74
N GLN A 70 21.27 10.65 -18.23
CA GLN A 70 21.25 11.83 -17.38
C GLN A 70 19.95 11.90 -16.56
N THR A 71 20.08 11.91 -15.23
CA THR A 71 18.96 12.18 -14.31
C THR A 71 19.07 13.60 -13.75
N ILE A 72 18.05 14.42 -13.96
CA ILE A 72 17.96 15.81 -13.52
C ILE A 72 17.00 15.91 -12.33
N TYR A 73 17.51 16.30 -11.16
CA TYR A 73 16.68 16.47 -9.97
C TYR A 73 16.08 17.88 -9.95
N ALA A 74 14.80 17.97 -10.27
CA ALA A 74 14.16 19.24 -10.61
C ALA A 74 13.11 19.71 -9.60
N PHE A 75 12.59 18.85 -8.72
CA PHE A 75 11.47 19.17 -7.84
C PHE A 75 11.92 19.32 -6.37
N ASP A 76 11.24 20.18 -5.61
CA ASP A 76 11.45 20.35 -4.16
C ASP A 76 10.17 19.97 -3.41
N ASN A 77 10.32 19.56 -2.15
CA ASN A 77 9.29 18.81 -1.41
C ASN A 77 8.36 19.64 -0.51
N ALA A 78 8.41 20.97 -0.55
CA ALA A 78 7.61 21.75 0.39
C ALA A 78 7.06 23.00 -0.26
N ILE A 79 5.73 23.04 -0.38
CA ILE A 79 5.01 24.29 -0.17
C ILE A 79 5.30 24.67 1.29
N GLN A 80 6.35 25.47 1.53
CA GLN A 80 6.41 26.22 2.79
C GLN A 80 5.23 27.18 2.75
N ALA A 81 4.35 27.07 3.74
CA ALA A 81 3.13 27.89 3.86
C ALA A 81 3.39 29.41 3.80
N ASP A 82 4.65 29.84 3.98
CA ASP A 82 5.10 31.23 3.97
C ASP A 82 5.78 31.69 2.65
N THR A 83 5.78 30.87 1.58
CA THR A 83 6.46 31.23 0.32
C THR A 83 5.51 31.34 -0.87
N ASN A 84 5.47 32.53 -1.49
CA ASN A 84 4.69 32.89 -2.69
C ASN A 84 5.20 32.21 -3.99
N TYR A 85 5.47 30.91 -3.99
CA TYR A 85 5.79 30.17 -5.23
C TYR A 85 4.52 29.72 -5.94
N LEU A 86 4.47 29.87 -7.26
CA LEU A 86 3.37 29.36 -8.09
C LEU A 86 3.72 28.00 -8.73
N TYR A 87 4.91 27.85 -9.32
CA TYR A 87 5.41 26.58 -9.90
C TYR A 87 6.90 26.68 -10.30
N LYS A 88 7.55 25.54 -10.59
CA LYS A 88 8.86 25.49 -11.27
C LYS A 88 8.67 25.40 -12.78
N ALA A 89 9.44 26.16 -13.55
CA ALA A 89 9.46 26.11 -15.01
C ALA A 89 10.69 25.35 -15.48
N ILE A 90 10.48 24.35 -16.34
CA ILE A 90 11.55 23.61 -17.04
C ILE A 90 11.50 24.04 -18.49
N ARG A 91 12.57 24.67 -18.97
CA ARG A 91 12.73 25.07 -20.38
C ARG A 91 13.85 24.27 -21.01
N VAL A 92 13.59 23.73 -22.18
CA VAL A 92 14.54 22.92 -22.92
C VAL A 92 14.83 23.61 -24.24
N ASP A 93 16.10 23.94 -24.48
CA ASP A 93 16.59 24.38 -25.78
C ASP A 93 17.31 23.23 -26.51
N GLN A 94 18.06 23.51 -27.58
CA GLN A 94 18.78 22.48 -28.33
C GLN A 94 19.78 21.69 -27.48
N ASN A 95 20.43 22.32 -26.50
CA ASN A 95 21.55 21.74 -25.77
C ASN A 95 21.41 21.82 -24.25
N ASN A 96 20.43 22.56 -23.73
CA ASN A 96 20.32 22.87 -22.32
C ASN A 96 18.91 22.67 -21.79
N VAL A 97 18.86 22.28 -20.53
CA VAL A 97 17.68 22.30 -19.67
C VAL A 97 17.89 23.39 -18.63
N MET A 98 17.02 24.39 -18.62
CA MET A 98 16.98 25.45 -17.63
C MET A 98 15.83 25.19 -16.66
N ILE A 99 16.15 25.21 -15.37
CA ILE A 99 15.16 25.11 -14.29
C ILE A 99 15.06 26.45 -13.62
N SER A 100 13.86 27.01 -13.58
CA SER A 100 13.56 28.28 -12.92
C SER A 100 12.45 28.12 -11.90
N SER A 101 12.48 28.96 -10.87
CA SER A 101 11.35 29.17 -9.98
C SER A 101 10.51 30.35 -10.49
N ILE A 102 9.19 30.18 -10.58
CA ILE A 102 8.25 31.25 -10.92
C ILE A 102 7.52 31.70 -9.65
N GLN A 103 7.72 32.96 -9.32
CA GLN A 103 7.11 33.66 -8.18
C GLN A 103 6.17 34.76 -8.69
N ILE A 104 5.33 35.28 -7.81
CA ILE A 104 4.40 36.38 -8.13
C ILE A 104 5.15 37.63 -8.66
N ASP A 105 6.35 37.87 -8.15
CA ASP A 105 7.21 39.03 -8.44
C ASP A 105 8.23 38.79 -9.56
N GLY A 106 8.32 37.58 -10.12
CA GLY A 106 9.15 37.30 -11.29
C GLY A 106 9.70 35.89 -11.38
N GLU A 107 10.62 35.70 -12.32
CA GLU A 107 11.30 34.43 -12.55
C GLU A 107 12.73 34.46 -12.02
N ARG A 108 13.14 33.38 -11.35
CA ARG A 108 14.52 33.14 -10.91
C ARG A 108 15.06 31.84 -11.49
N LEU A 109 16.09 31.93 -12.33
CA LEU A 109 16.84 30.75 -12.80
C LEU A 109 17.54 30.07 -11.62
N LEU A 110 17.29 28.77 -11.45
CA LEU A 110 17.86 27.94 -10.38
C LEU A 110 19.07 27.14 -10.87
N ALA A 111 18.96 26.52 -12.04
CA ALA A 111 19.99 25.65 -12.59
C ALA A 111 19.94 25.58 -14.12
N THR A 112 21.07 25.25 -14.73
CA THR A 112 21.18 24.91 -16.16
C THR A 112 21.97 23.63 -16.29
N TYR A 113 21.41 22.65 -16.98
CA TYR A 113 22.04 21.37 -17.28
C TYR A 113 22.27 21.29 -18.78
N LYS A 114 23.44 20.82 -19.19
CA LYS A 114 23.70 20.50 -20.59
C LYS A 114 23.17 19.10 -20.89
N LEU A 115 22.38 18.96 -21.94
CA LEU A 115 21.90 17.67 -22.42
C LEU A 115 23.09 16.86 -22.98
N GLU A 116 23.17 15.61 -22.58
CA GLU A 116 24.16 14.65 -23.10
C GLU A 116 23.57 13.89 -24.30
N GLU A 117 24.41 13.59 -25.31
CA GLU A 117 23.98 12.81 -26.47
C GLU A 117 24.04 11.29 -26.18
N ASN A 118 22.92 10.61 -26.39
CA ASN A 118 22.73 9.15 -26.46
C ASN A 118 23.24 8.28 -25.29
N ILE A 119 22.27 7.98 -24.43
CA ILE A 119 22.29 7.03 -23.31
C ILE A 119 22.00 5.54 -23.66
N VAL A 120 23.00 4.66 -23.86
CA VAL A 120 22.86 3.21 -24.18
C VAL A 120 21.85 2.45 -23.29
N SER A 121 21.05 1.57 -23.92
CA SER A 121 20.07 0.66 -23.31
C SER A 121 20.63 -0.18 -22.14
N PRO A 122 19.83 -0.47 -21.10
CA PRO A 122 20.26 -1.37 -20.03
C PRO A 122 20.31 -2.82 -20.52
N ASP A 123 21.45 -3.48 -20.29
CA ASP A 123 21.49 -4.94 -20.20
C ASP A 123 20.67 -5.34 -18.97
N THR A 124 19.45 -5.82 -19.17
CA THR A 124 18.63 -6.36 -18.09
C THR A 124 19.07 -7.80 -17.87
N VAL A 125 19.96 -8.00 -16.91
CA VAL A 125 20.28 -9.34 -16.39
C VAL A 125 19.08 -9.78 -15.54
N MET A 126 18.23 -10.61 -16.11
CA MET A 126 17.27 -11.40 -15.33
C MET A 126 18.04 -12.54 -14.68
N SER A 127 18.12 -12.56 -13.35
CA SER A 127 18.62 -13.72 -12.63
C SER A 127 17.50 -14.75 -12.52
N GLU A 128 17.70 -15.94 -13.10
CA GLU A 128 16.88 -17.11 -12.81
C GLU A 128 17.08 -17.50 -11.35
N SER A 129 15.98 -17.59 -10.60
CA SER A 129 15.96 -18.10 -9.23
C SER A 129 15.37 -19.52 -9.22
N GLU A 130 16.01 -20.42 -8.48
CA GLU A 130 15.42 -21.73 -8.16
C GLU A 130 14.21 -21.56 -7.23
N ASN A 131 13.04 -22.00 -7.68
CA ASN A 131 11.82 -22.06 -6.87
C ASN A 131 11.81 -23.35 -6.04
N SER A 132 11.43 -23.24 -4.76
CA SER A 132 11.32 -24.39 -3.82
C SER A 132 9.88 -24.67 -3.39
N VAL A 133 8.93 -24.14 -4.16
CA VAL A 133 7.48 -24.29 -3.98
C VAL A 133 6.90 -25.02 -5.20
N GLU A 134 5.76 -25.66 -5.03
CA GLU A 134 4.96 -26.19 -6.14
C GLU A 134 3.89 -25.17 -6.50
N ILE A 135 3.97 -24.61 -7.70
CA ILE A 135 2.96 -23.68 -8.20
C ILE A 135 1.75 -24.50 -8.67
N LEU A 136 0.59 -24.26 -8.06
CA LEU A 136 -0.67 -24.87 -8.47
C LEU A 136 -1.21 -24.20 -9.73
N TRP A 137 -1.23 -22.87 -9.73
CA TRP A 137 -1.53 -22.06 -10.90
C TRP A 137 -0.95 -20.65 -10.79
N GLU A 138 -0.82 -20.01 -11.95
CA GLU A 138 -0.42 -18.62 -12.11
C GLU A 138 -1.38 -17.92 -13.07
N LYS A 139 -1.72 -16.67 -12.75
CA LYS A 139 -2.61 -15.85 -13.57
C LYS A 139 -2.14 -14.40 -13.60
N GLU A 140 -2.19 -13.78 -14.77
CA GLU A 140 -1.83 -12.38 -14.98
C GLU A 140 -3.10 -11.60 -15.36
N LEU A 141 -3.51 -10.65 -14.51
CA LEU A 141 -4.63 -9.75 -14.81
C LEU A 141 -4.23 -8.62 -15.76
N ASN A 142 -2.93 -8.34 -15.89
CA ASN A 142 -2.37 -7.24 -16.69
C ASN A 142 -2.98 -5.88 -16.32
N SER A 143 -3.10 -5.63 -15.02
CA SER A 143 -3.76 -4.44 -14.48
C SER A 143 -3.13 -4.04 -13.17
N THR A 144 -3.05 -2.74 -12.90
CA THR A 144 -2.46 -2.29 -11.64
C THR A 144 -3.39 -2.66 -10.50
N MET A 145 -2.84 -3.36 -9.52
CA MET A 145 -3.50 -3.59 -8.24
C MET A 145 -2.85 -2.63 -7.24
N LEU A 146 -3.65 -1.97 -6.40
CA LEU A 146 -3.17 -1.14 -5.27
C LEU A 146 -3.73 -1.62 -3.92
N ALA A 147 -4.57 -2.64 -3.98
CA ALA A 147 -5.34 -3.19 -2.90
C ALA A 147 -5.04 -4.69 -2.79
N LYS A 148 -4.88 -5.17 -1.55
CA LYS A 148 -4.71 -6.60 -1.28
C LYS A 148 -6.01 -7.33 -1.67
N PRO A 149 -5.93 -8.45 -2.42
CA PRO A 149 -7.08 -9.33 -2.66
C PRO A 149 -7.68 -9.86 -1.37
N LEU A 150 -8.97 -10.16 -1.42
CA LEU A 150 -9.65 -10.88 -0.36
C LEU A 150 -9.65 -12.38 -0.69
N VAL A 151 -8.99 -13.16 0.15
CA VAL A 151 -8.96 -14.62 0.04
C VAL A 151 -9.85 -15.22 1.12
N THR A 152 -10.84 -15.99 0.70
CA THR A 152 -11.78 -16.73 1.56
C THR A 152 -11.52 -18.24 1.42
N ASN A 153 -12.37 -19.06 2.05
CA ASN A 153 -12.22 -20.51 2.00
C ASN A 153 -12.49 -21.11 0.61
N ASP A 154 -13.21 -20.40 -0.27
CA ASP A 154 -13.61 -20.90 -1.58
C ASP A 154 -13.47 -19.86 -2.72
N LYS A 155 -13.21 -18.58 -2.39
CA LYS A 155 -13.10 -17.50 -3.37
C LYS A 155 -11.88 -16.61 -3.17
N ILE A 156 -11.37 -16.08 -4.27
CA ILE A 156 -10.38 -15.00 -4.33
C ILE A 156 -11.03 -13.81 -5.04
N ILE A 157 -11.11 -12.67 -4.37
CA ILE A 157 -11.69 -11.43 -4.92
C ILE A 157 -10.59 -10.39 -5.06
N THR A 158 -10.41 -9.89 -6.28
CA THR A 158 -9.41 -8.88 -6.62
C THR A 158 -10.06 -7.57 -7.01
N THR A 159 -9.39 -6.47 -6.72
CA THR A 159 -9.76 -5.13 -7.16
C THR A 159 -8.61 -4.50 -7.92
N GLU A 160 -8.88 -4.04 -9.12
CA GLU A 160 -7.95 -3.37 -10.02
C GLU A 160 -8.10 -1.85 -9.90
N TYR A 161 -7.02 -1.12 -10.15
CA TYR A 161 -6.99 0.34 -10.06
C TYR A 161 -7.93 1.01 -11.06
N ASN A 162 -8.23 0.36 -12.19
CA ASN A 162 -9.17 0.84 -13.20
C ASN A 162 -10.65 0.74 -12.76
N GLY A 163 -10.95 0.07 -11.64
CA GLY A 163 -12.31 -0.12 -11.13
C GLY A 163 -12.88 -1.53 -11.28
N THR A 164 -12.17 -2.41 -11.98
CA THR A 164 -12.60 -3.80 -12.17
C THR A 164 -12.48 -4.58 -10.87
N VAL A 165 -13.56 -5.25 -10.48
CA VAL A 165 -13.63 -6.22 -9.39
C VAL A 165 -13.83 -7.59 -10.02
N GLN A 166 -13.01 -8.57 -9.66
CA GLN A 166 -13.13 -9.94 -10.20
C GLN A 166 -13.13 -10.94 -9.07
N CYS A 167 -13.92 -12.00 -9.24
CA CYS A 167 -13.96 -13.12 -8.32
C CYS A 167 -13.57 -14.40 -9.02
N PHE A 168 -12.75 -15.19 -8.34
CA PHE A 168 -12.27 -16.49 -8.78
C PHE A 168 -12.57 -17.54 -7.73
N ASP A 169 -12.69 -18.80 -8.15
CA ASP A 169 -12.54 -19.93 -7.24
C ASP A 169 -11.06 -20.15 -6.88
N LEU A 170 -10.79 -21.09 -5.98
CA LEU A 170 -9.41 -21.44 -5.61
C LEU A 170 -8.62 -22.14 -6.73
N ASP A 171 -9.27 -22.61 -7.78
CA ASP A 171 -8.62 -23.19 -8.97
C ASP A 171 -8.24 -22.11 -10.00
N GLY A 172 -8.58 -20.84 -9.73
CA GLY A 172 -8.28 -19.70 -10.59
C GLY A 172 -9.29 -19.47 -11.72
N ASN A 173 -10.43 -20.18 -11.73
CA ASN A 173 -11.51 -19.94 -12.69
C ASN A 173 -12.30 -18.70 -12.29
N LYS A 174 -12.59 -17.84 -13.26
CA LYS A 174 -13.39 -16.62 -13.02
C LYS A 174 -14.84 -17.00 -12.77
N LEU A 175 -15.39 -16.58 -11.65
CA LEU A 175 -16.80 -16.76 -11.28
C LEU A 175 -17.65 -15.59 -11.78
N TRP A 176 -17.19 -14.36 -11.53
CA TRP A 176 -17.85 -13.13 -11.96
C TRP A 176 -16.85 -11.97 -12.04
N ASP A 177 -17.26 -10.89 -12.72
CA ASP A 177 -16.59 -9.60 -12.72
C ASP A 177 -17.61 -8.46 -12.70
N TYR A 178 -17.16 -7.30 -12.21
CA TYR A 178 -17.98 -6.11 -12.02
C TYR A 178 -17.12 -4.85 -12.19
N ASP A 179 -17.68 -3.81 -12.81
CA ASP A 179 -17.02 -2.51 -12.94
C ASP A 179 -17.56 -1.56 -11.86
N ALA A 180 -16.70 -1.12 -10.94
CA ALA A 180 -17.08 -0.17 -9.89
C ALA A 180 -17.21 1.27 -10.39
N PHE A 181 -16.93 1.54 -11.66
CA PHE A 181 -17.00 2.85 -12.31
C PHE A 181 -16.13 3.92 -11.65
N GLY A 182 -15.04 3.52 -11.00
CA GLY A 182 -14.13 4.40 -10.29
C GLY A 182 -12.86 3.69 -9.86
N ASN A 183 -11.81 4.45 -9.54
CA ASN A 183 -10.53 3.87 -9.18
C ASN A 183 -10.60 3.23 -7.79
N ILE A 184 -10.12 2.00 -7.67
CA ILE A 184 -10.08 1.30 -6.38
C ILE A 184 -8.64 1.28 -5.85
N VAL A 185 -8.47 1.73 -4.60
CA VAL A 185 -7.17 1.72 -3.88
C VAL A 185 -7.25 0.98 -2.56
N SER A 186 -8.45 0.60 -2.14
CA SER A 186 -8.72 -0.05 -0.85
C SER A 186 -9.07 -1.51 -1.07
N SER A 187 -8.57 -2.38 -0.20
CA SER A 187 -8.94 -3.79 -0.21
C SER A 187 -10.43 -3.98 -0.08
N PRO A 188 -11.04 -4.88 -0.87
CA PRO A 188 -12.42 -5.29 -0.64
C PRO A 188 -12.51 -5.99 0.71
N ILE A 189 -13.68 -5.90 1.33
CA ILE A 189 -14.04 -6.73 2.49
C ILE A 189 -15.25 -7.59 2.11
N ALA A 190 -15.41 -8.73 2.78
CA ALA A 190 -16.65 -9.49 2.68
C ALA A 190 -17.14 -9.92 4.05
N GLU A 191 -18.44 -9.81 4.25
CA GLU A 191 -19.14 -10.16 5.49
C GLU A 191 -20.59 -10.51 5.12
N ASP A 192 -21.19 -11.50 5.79
CA ASP A 192 -22.60 -11.89 5.63
C ASP A 192 -23.08 -12.11 4.18
N GLY A 193 -22.19 -12.55 3.28
CA GLY A 193 -22.53 -12.78 1.87
C GLY A 193 -22.40 -11.56 0.95
N TYR A 194 -21.93 -10.43 1.48
CA TYR A 194 -21.70 -9.20 0.74
C TYR A 194 -20.21 -8.98 0.50
N VAL A 195 -19.86 -8.41 -0.66
CA VAL A 195 -18.55 -7.82 -0.95
C VAL A 195 -18.70 -6.32 -1.02
N ILE A 196 -17.79 -5.59 -0.37
CA ILE A 196 -17.85 -4.14 -0.29
C ILE A 196 -16.59 -3.57 -0.91
N VAL A 197 -16.79 -2.67 -1.85
CA VAL A 197 -15.74 -1.96 -2.55
C VAL A 197 -15.93 -0.45 -2.40
N ALA A 198 -14.80 0.25 -2.39
CA ALA A 198 -14.77 1.69 -2.28
C ALA A 198 -13.94 2.29 -3.42
N THR A 199 -14.48 3.34 -4.04
CA THR A 199 -13.77 4.10 -5.08
C THR A 199 -13.13 5.34 -4.47
N VAL A 200 -12.02 5.79 -5.07
CA VAL A 200 -11.38 7.07 -4.75
C VAL A 200 -12.31 8.23 -5.08
N GLN A 201 -13.27 8.05 -5.98
CA GLN A 201 -14.27 9.05 -6.33
C GLN A 201 -15.28 9.29 -5.20
N GLY A 202 -15.31 8.43 -4.18
CA GLY A 202 -16.18 8.58 -3.02
C GLY A 202 -17.38 7.65 -3.04
N ASP A 203 -17.37 6.57 -3.82
CA ASP A 203 -18.49 5.63 -3.86
C ASP A 203 -18.22 4.40 -2.97
N ILE A 204 -19.25 3.97 -2.23
CA ILE A 204 -19.32 2.64 -1.62
C ILE A 204 -20.35 1.82 -2.37
N GLN A 205 -20.01 0.59 -2.71
CA GLN A 205 -20.88 -0.35 -3.39
C GLN A 205 -20.87 -1.69 -2.68
N THR A 206 -22.03 -2.33 -2.59
CA THR A 206 -22.19 -3.68 -2.04
C THR A 206 -22.60 -4.61 -3.16
N LEU A 207 -21.90 -5.73 -3.27
CA LEU A 207 -22.12 -6.77 -4.27
C LEU A 207 -22.50 -8.07 -3.57
N ASP A 208 -23.34 -8.88 -4.18
CA ASP A 208 -23.52 -10.27 -3.74
C ASP A 208 -22.22 -11.06 -4.00
N ILE A 209 -21.71 -11.77 -2.99
CA ILE A 209 -20.41 -12.47 -3.07
C ILE A 209 -20.40 -13.61 -4.09
N ASN A 210 -21.56 -14.16 -4.44
CA ASN A 210 -21.67 -15.34 -5.30
C ASN A 210 -21.85 -14.97 -6.77
N THR A 211 -22.54 -13.86 -7.04
CA THR A 211 -22.95 -13.45 -8.38
C THR A 211 -22.20 -12.21 -8.88
N GLY A 212 -21.69 -11.38 -7.97
CA GLY A 212 -21.12 -10.07 -8.30
C GLY A 212 -22.17 -9.01 -8.63
N GLU A 213 -23.46 -9.30 -8.50
CA GLU A 213 -24.52 -8.33 -8.74
C GLU A 213 -24.47 -7.20 -7.70
N GLN A 214 -24.51 -5.95 -8.18
CA GLN A 214 -24.56 -4.78 -7.32
C GLN A 214 -25.93 -4.67 -6.64
N LEU A 215 -25.93 -4.67 -5.31
CA LEU A 215 -27.12 -4.57 -4.49
C LEU A 215 -27.43 -3.11 -4.11
N GLN A 216 -26.44 -2.41 -3.56
CA GLN A 216 -26.56 -0.98 -3.20
C GLN A 216 -25.34 -0.19 -3.64
N SER A 217 -25.53 1.11 -3.83
CA SER A 217 -24.45 2.07 -4.04
C SER A 217 -24.81 3.41 -3.42
N ILE A 218 -23.83 4.05 -2.79
CA ILE A 218 -23.93 5.40 -2.25
C ILE A 218 -22.65 6.18 -2.54
N GLY A 219 -22.80 7.44 -2.94
CA GLY A 219 -21.70 8.36 -3.20
C GLY A 219 -21.53 9.39 -2.08
N PHE A 220 -20.30 9.79 -1.84
CA PHE A 220 -19.89 10.79 -0.86
C PHE A 220 -19.14 11.94 -1.55
N ASP A 221 -19.23 13.14 -0.98
CA ASP A 221 -18.64 14.36 -1.58
C ASP A 221 -17.10 14.37 -1.58
N ASN A 222 -16.46 13.54 -0.76
CA ASN A 222 -15.01 13.49 -0.60
C ASN A 222 -14.45 12.11 -0.98
N PRO A 223 -13.22 12.06 -1.52
CA PRO A 223 -12.55 10.80 -1.82
C PRO A 223 -12.48 9.88 -0.61
N ILE A 224 -12.85 8.62 -0.78
CA ILE A 224 -12.62 7.58 0.22
C ILE A 224 -11.17 7.11 0.08
N THR A 225 -10.40 7.30 1.14
CA THR A 225 -8.94 7.10 1.11
C THR A 225 -8.44 6.08 2.12
N SER A 226 -9.28 5.69 3.09
CA SER A 226 -8.96 4.65 4.05
C SER A 226 -9.22 3.26 3.48
N GLY A 227 -8.60 2.24 4.08
CA GLY A 227 -9.11 0.88 3.95
C GLY A 227 -10.49 0.72 4.60
N LEU A 228 -11.15 -0.40 4.30
CA LEU A 228 -12.45 -0.77 4.84
C LEU A 228 -12.29 -1.75 6.03
N ALA A 229 -13.16 -1.66 7.02
CA ALA A 229 -13.25 -2.64 8.10
C ALA A 229 -14.71 -3.00 8.37
N SER A 230 -15.02 -4.28 8.55
CA SER A 230 -16.33 -4.71 9.03
C SER A 230 -16.40 -4.69 10.56
N ILE A 231 -17.58 -4.39 11.07
CA ILE A 231 -17.96 -4.62 12.47
C ILE A 231 -19.34 -5.28 12.51
N GLU A 232 -19.60 -6.03 13.57
CA GLU A 232 -20.97 -6.39 13.93
C GLU A 232 -21.50 -5.30 14.88
N TYR A 233 -22.56 -4.61 14.51
CA TYR A 233 -23.19 -3.63 15.37
C TYR A 233 -24.22 -4.28 16.30
N SER A 234 -24.40 -3.67 17.46
CA SER A 234 -25.39 -4.09 18.46
C SER A 234 -26.33 -2.94 18.76
N GLY A 235 -27.62 -3.26 18.91
CA GLY A 235 -28.67 -2.29 19.23
C GLY A 235 -29.88 -2.41 18.31
N ASP A 236 -30.94 -1.71 18.69
CA ASP A 236 -32.22 -1.63 17.96
C ASP A 236 -32.26 -0.36 17.11
N LYS A 237 -31.13 0.01 16.46
CA LYS A 237 -31.17 1.17 15.56
C LYS A 237 -32.11 0.82 14.41
N GLU A 238 -33.31 1.38 14.44
CA GLU A 238 -34.29 1.19 13.40
C GLU A 238 -33.77 1.83 12.11
N LEU A 239 -33.27 0.98 11.22
CA LEU A 239 -32.96 1.34 9.86
C LEU A 239 -34.27 1.62 9.12
N MET A 240 -34.30 2.71 8.36
CA MET A 240 -35.50 3.11 7.60
C MET A 240 -35.73 2.23 6.38
N ILE A 241 -34.68 1.65 5.81
CA ILE A 241 -34.78 0.68 4.72
C ILE A 241 -34.87 -0.70 5.38
N PRO A 242 -35.91 -1.48 5.10
CA PRO A 242 -36.02 -2.83 5.65
C PRO A 242 -34.89 -3.70 5.11
N LYS A 243 -34.33 -4.52 5.98
CA LYS A 243 -33.37 -5.55 5.61
C LYS A 243 -34.12 -6.77 5.07
N GLU A 244 -33.57 -7.38 4.03
CA GLU A 244 -33.93 -8.71 3.53
C GLU A 244 -33.30 -9.81 4.38
N THR A 245 -32.18 -9.53 5.07
CA THR A 245 -31.46 -10.47 5.92
C THR A 245 -31.38 -10.05 7.40
N ASP A 246 -31.02 -11.00 8.26
CA ASP A 246 -30.74 -10.78 9.69
C ASP A 246 -29.31 -10.26 9.95
N SER A 247 -28.57 -9.88 8.90
CA SER A 247 -27.20 -9.38 9.03
C SER A 247 -27.13 -8.23 10.04
N LYS A 248 -26.06 -8.18 10.83
CA LYS A 248 -25.74 -7.05 11.72
C LYS A 248 -24.38 -6.44 11.38
N ALA A 249 -23.92 -6.69 10.16
CA ALA A 249 -22.66 -6.18 9.71
C ALA A 249 -22.78 -4.72 9.26
N ALA A 250 -21.78 -3.92 9.62
CA ALA A 250 -21.58 -2.58 9.12
C ALA A 250 -20.14 -2.41 8.64
N VAL A 251 -19.96 -1.53 7.66
CA VAL A 251 -18.65 -1.13 7.13
C VAL A 251 -18.22 0.20 7.72
N ILE A 252 -16.97 0.28 8.15
CA ILE A 252 -16.31 1.48 8.63
C ILE A 252 -15.24 1.92 7.65
N PHE A 253 -15.26 3.21 7.31
CA PHE A 253 -14.32 3.85 6.41
C PHE A 253 -14.20 5.34 6.71
N ALA A 254 -13.24 6.01 6.07
CA ALA A 254 -13.01 7.43 6.23
C ALA A 254 -12.59 8.10 4.91
N ASP A 255 -12.95 9.37 4.81
CA ASP A 255 -12.65 10.19 3.64
C ASP A 255 -11.36 11.03 3.78
N ALA A 256 -10.99 11.69 2.69
CA ALA A 256 -9.80 12.53 2.59
C ALA A 256 -9.82 13.77 3.51
N ARG A 257 -10.97 14.09 4.13
CA ARG A 257 -11.13 15.21 5.08
C ARG A 257 -11.12 14.75 6.54
N GLY A 258 -11.03 13.45 6.77
CA GLY A 258 -10.99 12.86 8.11
C GLY A 258 -12.36 12.52 8.68
N LYS A 259 -13.45 12.64 7.91
CA LYS A 259 -14.76 12.17 8.37
C LYS A 259 -14.79 10.64 8.33
N VAL A 260 -15.20 10.05 9.44
CA VAL A 260 -15.32 8.62 9.65
C VAL A 260 -16.80 8.25 9.57
N TYR A 261 -17.09 7.19 8.85
CA TYR A 261 -18.44 6.72 8.56
C TYR A 261 -18.57 5.27 9.03
N CYS A 262 -19.76 4.91 9.49
CA CYS A 262 -20.18 3.54 9.74
C CYS A 262 -21.55 3.34 9.13
N TYR A 263 -21.66 2.41 8.17
CA TYR A 263 -22.84 2.19 7.37
C TYR A 263 -23.22 0.72 7.42
N ASP A 264 -24.51 0.43 7.56
CA ASP A 264 -25.03 -0.94 7.44
C ASP A 264 -24.66 -1.54 6.09
N ILE A 265 -24.21 -2.79 6.08
CA ILE A 265 -23.62 -3.41 4.88
C ILE A 265 -24.65 -3.73 3.79
N GLU A 266 -25.90 -3.95 4.19
CA GLU A 266 -26.94 -4.44 3.29
C GLU A 266 -27.71 -3.27 2.69
N THR A 267 -28.07 -2.31 3.54
CA THR A 267 -28.91 -1.17 3.18
C THR A 267 -28.13 0.09 2.84
N LEU A 268 -26.83 0.12 3.15
CA LEU A 268 -25.98 1.32 3.10
C LEU A 268 -26.63 2.53 3.80
N GLN A 269 -27.30 2.28 4.92
CA GLN A 269 -27.79 3.34 5.79
C GLN A 269 -26.76 3.71 6.86
N GLU A 270 -26.66 5.01 7.15
CA GLU A 270 -25.74 5.49 8.17
C GLU A 270 -26.10 4.92 9.55
N TYR A 271 -25.18 4.16 10.11
CA TYR A 271 -25.22 3.70 11.49
C TYR A 271 -24.65 4.75 12.45
N TRP A 272 -23.53 5.38 12.11
CA TRP A 272 -23.06 6.62 12.74
C TRP A 272 -22.00 7.29 11.87
N SER A 273 -21.69 8.54 12.18
CA SER A 273 -20.54 9.24 11.61
C SER A 273 -19.84 10.13 12.64
N ASN A 274 -18.57 10.41 12.42
CA ASN A 274 -17.75 11.27 13.29
C ASN A 274 -16.79 12.13 12.46
N ASP A 275 -16.75 13.43 12.72
CA ASP A 275 -15.95 14.41 12.00
C ASP A 275 -14.81 15.00 12.86
N THR A 276 -14.44 14.34 13.96
CA THR A 276 -13.40 14.80 14.89
C THR A 276 -12.02 14.90 14.22
N PRO A 277 -11.53 13.89 13.46
CA PRO A 277 -10.26 14.00 12.75
C PRO A 277 -10.33 15.12 11.70
N LYS A 278 -9.22 15.85 11.50
CA LYS A 278 -9.22 17.07 10.67
C LYS A 278 -8.30 17.00 9.45
N ASP A 279 -7.80 15.83 9.12
CA ASP A 279 -6.93 15.60 7.97
C ASP A 279 -7.13 14.17 7.43
N LEU A 280 -6.42 13.85 6.36
CA LEU A 280 -6.49 12.61 5.62
C LEU A 280 -6.32 11.35 6.52
N ILE A 281 -7.18 10.34 6.31
CA ILE A 281 -7.04 8.99 6.88
C ILE A 281 -6.77 8.01 5.73
N ARG A 282 -5.69 7.24 5.83
CA ARG A 282 -5.30 6.25 4.79
C ARG A 282 -5.24 4.81 5.29
N SER A 283 -4.93 4.60 6.56
CA SER A 283 -4.84 3.25 7.10
C SER A 283 -6.22 2.58 7.21
N THR A 284 -6.24 1.25 7.10
CA THR A 284 -7.42 0.46 7.42
C THR A 284 -7.73 0.61 8.92
N PRO A 285 -9.00 0.91 9.30
CA PRO A 285 -9.40 0.92 10.70
C PRO A 285 -9.13 -0.43 11.38
N VAL A 286 -8.65 -0.39 12.62
CA VAL A 286 -8.40 -1.59 13.43
C VAL A 286 -9.50 -1.74 14.46
N ILE A 287 -10.15 -2.90 14.46
CA ILE A 287 -11.22 -3.23 15.40
C ILE A 287 -10.62 -4.00 16.59
N LEU A 288 -10.91 -3.55 17.82
CA LEU A 288 -10.48 -4.20 19.06
C LEU A 288 -11.62 -4.20 20.08
N GLY A 289 -12.43 -5.27 20.06
CA GLY A 289 -13.69 -5.30 20.80
C GLY A 289 -14.60 -4.18 20.32
N GLU A 290 -15.18 -3.40 21.25
CA GLU A 290 -16.05 -2.27 20.93
C GLU A 290 -15.31 -0.98 20.54
N LYS A 291 -14.12 -1.09 19.90
CA LYS A 291 -13.24 0.05 19.60
C LYS A 291 -12.78 0.03 18.17
N VAL A 292 -12.82 1.20 17.56
CA VAL A 292 -12.34 1.47 16.19
C VAL A 292 -11.15 2.40 16.31
N ILE A 293 -9.99 1.94 15.85
CA ILE A 293 -8.73 2.68 15.96
C ILE A 293 -8.22 3.03 14.56
N LEU A 294 -7.89 4.30 14.34
CA LEU A 294 -7.42 4.79 13.04
C LEU A 294 -6.38 5.90 13.18
N GLY A 295 -5.46 5.97 12.21
CA GLY A 295 -4.42 6.99 12.16
C GLY A 295 -4.79 8.11 11.19
N CYS A 296 -4.57 9.37 11.58
CA CYS A 296 -4.86 10.54 10.78
C CYS A 296 -3.59 11.37 10.54
N TRP A 297 -3.52 12.04 9.38
CA TRP A 297 -2.42 12.95 9.01
C TRP A 297 -2.36 14.23 9.86
N ASP A 298 -3.38 14.47 10.70
CA ASP A 298 -3.37 15.54 11.70
C ASP A 298 -2.42 15.27 12.88
N GLY A 299 -1.75 14.11 12.87
CA GLY A 299 -0.76 13.69 13.86
C GLY A 299 -1.33 12.80 14.98
N TYR A 300 -2.62 12.45 14.93
CA TYR A 300 -3.27 11.65 15.96
C TYR A 300 -3.63 10.24 15.50
N LEU A 301 -3.55 9.31 16.46
CA LEU A 301 -4.28 8.05 16.45
C LEU A 301 -5.58 8.26 17.25
N TYR A 302 -6.71 7.98 16.62
CA TYR A 302 -8.03 8.10 17.22
C TYR A 302 -8.57 6.75 17.64
N CYS A 303 -9.40 6.75 18.68
CA CYS A 303 -10.18 5.61 19.12
C CYS A 303 -11.62 6.03 19.31
N PHE A 304 -12.51 5.38 18.57
CA PHE A 304 -13.95 5.58 18.64
C PHE A 304 -14.62 4.35 19.23
N ASP A 305 -15.76 4.55 19.90
CA ASP A 305 -16.68 3.48 20.24
C ASP A 305 -17.28 2.93 18.94
N SER A 306 -17.23 1.60 18.75
CA SER A 306 -17.71 1.00 17.50
C SER A 306 -19.24 1.02 17.35
N ARG A 307 -19.98 1.21 18.44
CA ARG A 307 -21.46 1.21 18.43
C ARG A 307 -22.02 2.58 18.11
N GLU A 308 -21.43 3.62 18.68
CA GLU A 308 -22.00 4.98 18.59
C GLU A 308 -21.10 5.96 17.84
N GLY A 309 -19.87 5.56 17.48
CA GLY A 309 -18.90 6.44 16.83
C GLY A 309 -18.34 7.53 17.74
N TRP A 310 -18.57 7.46 19.05
CA TRP A 310 -18.10 8.47 20.00
C TRP A 310 -16.60 8.40 20.19
N LEU A 311 -15.94 9.56 20.23
CA LEU A 311 -14.53 9.65 20.55
C LEU A 311 -14.29 9.17 21.99
N ILE A 312 -13.53 8.09 22.16
CA ILE A 312 -13.07 7.61 23.47
C ILE A 312 -11.79 8.34 23.86
N TRP A 313 -10.81 8.35 22.96
CA TRP A 313 -9.55 9.05 23.16
C TRP A 313 -8.86 9.38 21.83
N LYS A 314 -7.90 10.30 21.90
CA LYS A 314 -6.92 10.53 20.83
C LYS A 314 -5.52 10.56 21.41
N TRP A 315 -4.58 9.97 20.69
CA TRP A 315 -3.19 9.81 21.10
C TRP A 315 -2.26 10.39 20.04
N ARG A 316 -1.16 11.02 20.46
CA ARG A 316 -0.10 11.49 19.55
C ARG A 316 1.27 11.18 20.15
N GLU A 317 2.19 10.73 19.32
CA GLU A 317 3.57 10.54 19.75
C GLU A 317 4.38 11.84 19.65
N SER A 318 4.23 12.51 18.51
CA SER A 318 5.04 13.64 18.09
C SER A 318 4.14 14.79 17.67
N LYS A 319 4.70 16.00 17.69
CA LYS A 319 4.07 17.19 17.13
C LYS A 319 4.53 17.46 15.69
N ILE A 320 5.48 16.69 15.18
CA ILE A 320 5.98 16.82 13.81
C ILE A 320 4.93 16.18 12.88
N LYS A 321 4.39 16.96 11.95
CA LYS A 321 3.31 16.51 11.04
C LYS A 321 3.73 15.31 10.19
N ASP A 322 4.97 15.31 9.72
CA ASP A 322 5.54 14.22 8.90
C ASP A 322 5.71 12.91 9.67
N GLU A 323 5.55 12.94 11.00
CA GLU A 323 5.58 11.76 11.88
C GLU A 323 4.17 11.25 12.25
N ALA A 324 3.15 11.64 11.49
CA ALA A 324 1.77 11.23 11.73
C ALA A 324 1.57 9.71 11.58
N PRO A 325 0.81 9.05 12.48
CA PRO A 325 0.57 7.61 12.43
C PRO A 325 -0.42 7.18 11.33
N ALA A 326 -0.70 8.03 10.34
CA ALA A 326 -1.67 7.79 9.27
C ALA A 326 -1.33 6.58 8.39
N LEU A 327 -0.03 6.26 8.28
CA LEU A 327 0.47 5.10 7.53
C LEU A 327 0.79 3.90 8.43
N SER A 328 0.74 4.08 9.74
CA SER A 328 0.96 2.99 10.70
C SER A 328 -0.27 2.07 10.67
N LYS A 329 -0.06 0.77 10.48
CA LYS A 329 -1.09 -0.27 10.67
C LYS A 329 -1.01 -0.81 12.10
N PRO A 330 -1.90 -0.47 13.03
CA PRO A 330 -1.85 -1.02 14.38
C PRO A 330 -2.06 -2.54 14.39
N VAL A 331 -1.39 -3.23 15.30
CA VAL A 331 -1.67 -4.65 15.62
C VAL A 331 -2.01 -4.79 17.09
N THR A 332 -2.67 -5.88 17.46
CA THR A 332 -3.11 -6.11 18.84
C THR A 332 -2.84 -7.54 19.30
N ASP A 333 -2.50 -7.69 20.59
CA ASP A 333 -2.45 -8.98 21.30
C ASP A 333 -3.79 -9.30 22.00
N GLY A 334 -4.86 -8.56 21.66
CA GLY A 334 -6.17 -8.62 22.32
C GLY A 334 -6.26 -7.80 23.62
N LYS A 335 -5.14 -7.30 24.14
CA LYS A 335 -5.10 -6.49 25.37
C LYS A 335 -4.54 -5.09 25.16
N PHE A 336 -3.55 -4.95 24.29
CA PHE A 336 -2.86 -3.72 23.99
C PHE A 336 -2.82 -3.48 22.48
N ILE A 337 -2.64 -2.22 22.11
CA ILE A 337 -2.40 -1.81 20.73
C ILE A 337 -0.89 -1.58 20.57
N TYR A 338 -0.35 -2.02 19.44
CA TYR A 338 1.03 -1.83 19.08
C TYR A 338 1.10 -1.13 17.73
N ILE A 339 1.91 -0.08 17.66
CA ILE A 339 2.18 0.63 16.41
C ILE A 339 3.69 0.79 16.23
N VAL A 340 4.09 0.89 14.97
CA VAL A 340 5.37 1.46 14.59
C VAL A 340 5.10 2.84 14.00
N SER A 341 5.61 3.88 14.64
CA SER A 341 5.44 5.25 14.14
C SER A 341 6.46 5.58 13.06
N PRO A 342 6.19 6.62 12.24
CA PRO A 342 7.16 7.06 11.23
C PRO A 342 8.50 7.52 11.81
N SER A 343 8.52 7.92 13.08
CA SER A 343 9.74 8.28 13.83
C SER A 343 10.65 7.08 14.17
N GLY A 344 10.29 5.87 13.75
CA GLY A 344 11.07 4.65 13.98
C GLY A 344 10.77 3.95 15.30
N ASN A 345 9.78 4.42 16.06
CA ASN A 345 9.52 3.95 17.40
C ASN A 345 8.45 2.87 17.41
N THR A 346 8.69 1.81 18.19
CA THR A 346 7.65 0.83 18.52
C THR A 346 6.96 1.27 19.80
N VAL A 347 5.65 1.48 19.73
CA VAL A 347 4.85 2.01 20.83
C VAL A 347 3.78 1.00 21.21
N LYS A 348 3.65 0.75 22.52
CA LYS A 348 2.58 -0.01 23.15
C LYS A 348 1.61 0.96 23.81
N ILE A 349 0.34 0.88 23.43
CA ILE A 349 -0.73 1.79 23.86
C ILE A 349 -1.81 0.99 24.62
N ASP A 350 -2.31 1.59 25.71
CA ASP A 350 -3.46 1.11 26.46
C ASP A 350 -4.75 1.47 25.70
N PRO A 351 -5.54 0.49 25.20
CA PRO A 351 -6.73 0.76 24.41
C PRO A 351 -7.87 1.39 25.21
N MET A 352 -7.85 1.31 26.55
CA MET A 352 -8.90 1.92 27.38
C MET A 352 -8.65 3.41 27.60
N LEU A 353 -7.39 3.79 27.84
CA LEU A 353 -7.02 5.14 28.26
C LEU A 353 -6.35 5.96 27.16
N GLY A 354 -5.94 5.33 26.04
CA GLY A 354 -5.21 6.00 24.98
C GLY A 354 -3.86 6.53 25.43
N ARG A 355 -3.19 5.85 26.36
CA ARG A 355 -1.87 6.26 26.88
C ARG A 355 -0.76 5.31 26.47
N THR A 356 0.43 5.86 26.26
CA THR A 356 1.64 5.07 26.06
C THR A 356 1.97 4.28 27.31
N VAL A 357 1.94 2.96 27.21
CA VAL A 357 2.40 2.04 28.27
C VAL A 357 3.91 1.85 28.18
N LYS A 358 4.42 1.67 26.96
CA LYS A 358 5.84 1.51 26.70
C LYS A 358 6.20 2.00 25.31
N LYS A 359 7.43 2.50 25.16
CA LYS A 359 8.02 2.92 23.88
C LYS A 359 9.44 2.36 23.77
N SER A 360 9.82 1.93 22.58
CA SER A 360 11.18 1.51 22.22
C SER A 360 11.61 2.20 20.93
N SER A 361 12.85 2.71 20.93
CA SER A 361 13.53 3.27 19.76
C SER A 361 14.64 2.34 19.23
N LYS A 362 14.70 1.10 19.72
CA LYS A 362 15.83 0.19 19.49
C LYS A 362 15.96 -0.23 18.02
N PHE A 363 14.85 -0.54 17.37
CA PHE A 363 14.85 -1.18 16.06
C PHE A 363 14.76 -0.21 14.88
N LYS A 364 14.25 1.02 15.10
CA LYS A 364 14.12 2.08 14.08
C LYS A 364 13.46 1.58 12.80
N VAL A 365 12.33 0.89 12.97
CA VAL A 365 11.53 0.34 11.86
C VAL A 365 10.46 1.35 11.49
N ASN A 366 10.06 1.41 10.22
CA ASN A 366 9.00 2.29 9.74
C ASN A 366 7.85 1.47 9.15
N ASN A 367 6.61 1.71 9.60
CA ASN A 367 5.33 1.19 9.09
C ASN A 367 5.11 -0.34 8.97
N SER A 368 6.15 -1.19 9.03
CA SER A 368 6.02 -2.65 9.01
C SER A 368 5.95 -3.22 10.42
N ILE A 369 4.77 -3.72 10.78
CA ILE A 369 4.52 -4.41 12.04
C ILE A 369 3.54 -5.57 11.83
N GLY A 370 3.91 -6.72 12.37
CA GLY A 370 3.05 -7.90 12.54
C GLY A 370 3.08 -8.37 14.00
N ILE A 371 2.30 -9.39 14.29
CA ILE A 371 2.27 -10.01 15.62
C ILE A 371 2.12 -11.53 15.46
N THR A 372 2.77 -12.30 16.35
CA THR A 372 2.63 -13.76 16.39
C THR A 372 1.24 -14.17 16.83
N SER A 373 0.79 -15.34 16.39
CA SER A 373 -0.55 -15.90 16.70
C SER A 373 -0.87 -15.93 18.20
N ASN A 374 0.15 -16.17 19.03
CA ASN A 374 0.02 -16.20 20.49
C ASN A 374 0.11 -14.82 21.18
N GLY A 375 0.26 -13.72 20.43
CA GLY A 375 0.35 -12.35 20.94
C GLY A 375 1.62 -12.03 21.75
N LYS A 376 2.63 -12.93 21.78
CA LYS A 376 3.83 -12.76 22.63
C LYS A 376 4.96 -12.01 21.96
N ARG A 377 5.00 -11.95 20.62
CA ARG A 377 6.07 -11.27 19.87
C ARG A 377 5.49 -10.41 18.76
N LEU A 378 6.08 -9.25 18.56
CA LEU A 378 5.90 -8.44 17.37
C LEU A 378 6.84 -8.94 16.28
N LEU A 379 6.52 -8.65 15.02
CA LEU A 379 7.32 -8.99 13.86
C LEU A 379 7.58 -7.69 13.10
N LEU A 380 8.82 -7.21 13.11
CA LEU A 380 9.17 -5.90 12.56
C LEU A 380 10.17 -6.06 11.41
N LYS A 381 9.91 -5.43 10.26
CA LYS A 381 10.81 -5.42 9.10
C LYS A 381 11.36 -4.03 8.87
N SER A 382 12.69 -3.88 8.84
CA SER A 382 13.31 -2.63 8.40
C SER A 382 13.37 -2.53 6.89
N VAL A 383 13.53 -1.30 6.41
CA VAL A 383 13.77 -1.01 4.98
C VAL A 383 15.13 -1.48 4.49
N ASP A 384 16.07 -1.80 5.38
CA ASP A 384 17.48 -2.09 5.08
C ASP A 384 17.86 -3.56 5.32
N GLY A 385 16.94 -4.50 5.07
CA GLY A 385 17.29 -5.93 5.08
C GLY A 385 17.32 -6.59 6.46
N LYS A 386 16.73 -5.98 7.50
CA LYS A 386 16.68 -6.54 8.86
C LYS A 386 15.27 -6.90 9.27
N PHE A 387 15.19 -7.97 10.04
CA PHE A 387 13.97 -8.44 10.68
C PHE A 387 14.19 -8.59 12.19
N PHE A 388 13.17 -8.24 12.98
CA PHE A 388 13.21 -8.28 14.44
C PHE A 388 11.94 -8.91 15.00
N ASP A 389 12.06 -9.66 16.11
CA ASP A 389 10.92 -10.30 16.76
C ASP A 389 10.76 -9.95 18.26
N PRO A 390 10.64 -8.65 18.62
CA PRO A 390 10.64 -8.25 20.01
C PRO A 390 9.44 -8.75 20.80
N PHE A 391 9.65 -9.02 22.09
CA PHE A 391 8.58 -9.41 22.99
C PHE A 391 7.57 -8.27 23.20
N THR A 392 6.27 -8.57 23.11
CA THR A 392 5.18 -7.60 23.33
C THR A 392 5.14 -7.02 24.76
N LYS A 393 5.83 -7.67 25.71
CA LYS A 393 6.03 -7.20 27.09
C LYS A 393 7.15 -6.17 27.21
N SER A 394 8.30 -6.42 26.58
CA SER A 394 9.49 -5.58 26.77
C SER A 394 9.75 -4.59 25.66
N LEU A 395 9.26 -4.82 24.44
CA LEU A 395 9.58 -4.06 23.22
C LEU A 395 11.07 -3.97 22.84
N ASP A 396 12.02 -4.27 23.74
CA ASP A 396 13.46 -4.20 23.50
C ASP A 396 14.15 -5.57 23.44
N GLY A 397 13.43 -6.65 23.78
CA GLY A 397 13.96 -8.02 23.73
C GLY A 397 13.85 -8.63 22.32
N GLY A 398 14.06 -9.93 22.20
CA GLY A 398 13.97 -10.65 20.93
C GLY A 398 15.30 -10.81 20.19
N LEU A 399 15.22 -11.36 18.99
CA LEU A 399 16.31 -11.64 18.06
C LEU A 399 16.34 -10.60 16.93
N THR A 400 17.53 -10.44 16.37
CA THR A 400 17.77 -9.68 15.14
C THR A 400 18.24 -10.64 14.06
N TYR A 401 17.60 -10.57 12.90
CA TYR A 401 17.94 -11.35 11.72
C TYR A 401 18.43 -10.39 10.63
N LYS A 402 19.62 -10.66 10.08
CA LYS A 402 20.20 -9.89 8.96
C LYS A 402 20.00 -10.70 7.68
N ILE A 403 18.99 -10.34 6.90
CA ILE A 403 18.50 -11.14 5.75
C ILE A 403 18.97 -10.54 4.42
N ASN A 404 19.45 -9.28 4.41
CA ASN A 404 20.05 -8.62 3.24
C ASN A 404 19.19 -8.71 1.95
N PHE A 405 17.87 -8.54 2.09
CA PHE A 405 16.93 -8.49 0.96
C PHE A 405 16.94 -7.16 0.18
N GLY A 406 17.97 -6.32 0.38
CA GLY A 406 18.08 -5.00 -0.24
C GLY A 406 17.16 -3.94 0.40
N TYR A 407 16.98 -2.83 -0.32
CA TYR A 407 16.05 -1.76 0.06
C TYR A 407 14.61 -2.21 -0.21
N ASP A 408 13.77 -2.25 0.83
CA ASP A 408 12.36 -2.64 0.72
C ASP A 408 11.45 -1.62 1.44
N PRO A 409 10.82 -0.71 0.69
CA PRO A 409 9.92 0.29 1.25
C PRO A 409 8.52 -0.27 1.58
N SER A 410 8.21 -1.51 1.20
CA SER A 410 6.87 -2.07 1.32
C SER A 410 6.63 -2.60 2.74
N PRO A 411 5.56 -2.16 3.43
CA PRO A 411 5.24 -2.63 4.78
C PRO A 411 4.50 -3.97 4.73
N THR A 412 5.03 -4.94 3.98
CA THR A 412 4.46 -6.29 3.87
C THR A 412 4.41 -6.96 5.25
N LYS A 413 3.36 -7.76 5.49
CA LYS A 413 3.18 -8.45 6.76
C LYS A 413 4.09 -9.67 6.81
N ILE A 414 4.58 -9.97 8.00
CA ILE A 414 5.32 -11.19 8.29
C ILE A 414 4.36 -12.19 8.93
N ILE A 415 4.36 -13.41 8.41
CA ILE A 415 3.46 -14.47 8.83
C ILE A 415 4.26 -15.52 9.57
N GLU A 416 3.75 -15.94 10.72
CA GLU A 416 4.24 -17.11 11.43
C GLU A 416 3.43 -18.33 10.98
N TRP A 417 4.10 -19.29 10.35
CA TRP A 417 3.52 -20.55 9.90
C TRP A 417 4.41 -21.70 10.35
N ASN A 418 3.89 -22.66 11.12
CA ASN A 418 4.65 -23.83 11.60
C ASN A 418 6.04 -23.51 12.20
N LYS A 419 6.13 -22.44 13.02
CA LYS A 419 7.37 -21.91 13.63
C LYS A 419 8.42 -21.41 12.62
N ILE A 420 7.98 -21.10 11.41
CA ILE A 420 8.74 -20.49 10.34
C ILE A 420 8.14 -19.09 10.11
N PHE A 421 8.97 -18.11 9.77
CA PHE A 421 8.47 -16.83 9.30
C PHE A 421 8.54 -16.77 7.77
N LEU A 422 7.43 -16.39 7.15
CA LEU A 422 7.32 -16.12 5.72
C LEU A 422 6.98 -14.65 5.53
N PHE A 423 7.63 -14.00 4.56
CA PHE A 423 7.25 -12.64 4.17
C PHE A 423 7.70 -12.33 2.73
N PRO A 424 6.86 -11.62 1.96
CA PRO A 424 7.24 -11.12 0.67
C PRO A 424 8.00 -9.78 0.79
N THR A 425 8.70 -9.40 -0.27
CA THR A 425 9.45 -8.14 -0.38
C THR A 425 9.11 -7.40 -1.66
N SER A 426 9.46 -6.11 -1.72
CA SER A 426 9.27 -5.29 -2.93
C SER A 426 10.02 -5.79 -4.17
N ASN A 427 11.00 -6.68 -3.98
CA ASN A 427 11.82 -7.22 -5.07
C ASN A 427 11.26 -8.53 -5.63
N GLY A 428 10.07 -8.94 -5.19
CA GLY A 428 9.35 -10.14 -5.61
C GLY A 428 9.85 -11.45 -5.01
N ASP A 429 10.81 -11.40 -4.10
CA ASP A 429 11.19 -12.55 -3.30
C ASP A 429 10.20 -12.78 -2.16
N ILE A 430 9.88 -14.06 -1.93
CA ILE A 430 9.29 -14.55 -0.69
C ILE A 430 10.41 -15.22 0.12
N TYR A 431 10.69 -14.65 1.30
CA TYR A 431 11.71 -15.16 2.20
C TYR A 431 11.12 -16.08 3.25
N ARG A 432 11.82 -17.17 3.51
CA ARG A 432 11.56 -18.11 4.61
C ARG A 432 12.65 -18.02 5.65
N VAL A 433 12.29 -17.74 6.90
CA VAL A 433 13.22 -17.69 8.05
C VAL A 433 12.90 -18.81 9.04
N LYS A 434 13.86 -19.71 9.26
CA LYS A 434 13.77 -20.82 10.24
C LYS A 434 15.11 -20.96 10.95
N ASN A 435 15.11 -21.03 12.28
CA ASN A 435 16.32 -21.23 13.08
C ASN A 435 17.47 -20.26 12.73
N ARG A 436 17.15 -18.97 12.52
CA ARG A 436 18.10 -17.90 12.12
C ARG A 436 18.75 -18.08 10.74
N LYS A 437 18.34 -19.08 9.97
CA LYS A 437 18.69 -19.21 8.56
C LYS A 437 17.54 -18.67 7.73
N TYR A 438 17.86 -18.02 6.63
CA TYR A 438 16.89 -17.57 5.64
C TYR A 438 17.19 -18.19 4.28
N LYS A 439 16.16 -18.34 3.45
CA LYS A 439 16.25 -18.68 2.04
C LYS A 439 15.09 -18.06 1.29
N THR A 440 15.29 -17.70 0.03
CA THR A 440 14.18 -17.41 -0.89
C THR A 440 13.46 -18.72 -1.21
N ILE A 441 12.13 -18.72 -1.17
CA ILE A 441 11.34 -19.91 -1.52
C ILE A 441 10.65 -19.79 -2.88
N LEU A 442 10.34 -18.56 -3.28
CA LEU A 442 9.73 -18.20 -4.56
C LEU A 442 10.22 -16.78 -4.91
N ASN A 443 10.55 -16.55 -6.17
CA ASN A 443 10.75 -15.23 -6.73
C ASN A 443 9.77 -15.06 -7.89
N VAL A 444 9.05 -13.94 -7.91
CA VAL A 444 8.02 -13.66 -8.92
C VAL A 444 8.49 -12.63 -9.97
N GLY A 445 9.80 -12.42 -10.10
CA GLY A 445 10.40 -11.30 -10.82
C GLY A 445 10.51 -10.04 -9.95
N HIS A 446 11.09 -8.97 -10.46
CA HIS A 446 11.28 -7.70 -9.74
C HIS A 446 9.97 -6.87 -9.60
N ILE A 447 8.93 -7.50 -9.06
CA ILE A 447 7.60 -6.94 -8.92
C ILE A 447 7.26 -6.88 -7.42
N PRO A 448 6.91 -5.70 -6.89
CA PRO A 448 6.36 -5.56 -5.55
C PRO A 448 5.17 -6.48 -5.30
N LEU A 449 5.22 -7.13 -4.15
CA LEU A 449 4.21 -8.05 -3.65
C LEU A 449 3.40 -7.39 -2.52
N PHE A 450 2.09 -7.66 -2.46
CA PHE A 450 1.23 -7.11 -1.41
C PHE A 450 1.42 -7.78 -0.06
N ASP A 451 0.81 -8.94 0.09
CA ASP A 451 0.81 -9.73 1.30
C ASP A 451 0.68 -11.20 0.90
N LEU A 452 1.21 -12.06 1.75
CA LEU A 452 1.07 -13.50 1.60
C LEU A 452 -0.20 -13.93 2.34
N ASP A 453 -1.09 -14.66 1.68
CA ASP A 453 -2.28 -15.21 2.30
C ASP A 453 -2.11 -16.70 2.53
N VAL A 454 -2.59 -17.17 3.69
CA VAL A 454 -2.61 -18.59 4.03
C VAL A 454 -4.01 -19.10 3.70
N VAL A 455 -4.12 -19.94 2.67
CA VAL A 455 -5.40 -20.51 2.22
C VAL A 455 -5.76 -21.72 3.07
N ASP A 456 -4.78 -22.60 3.31
CA ASP A 456 -4.91 -23.76 4.18
C ASP A 456 -3.57 -24.11 4.86
N GLU A 457 -3.42 -25.32 5.40
CA GLU A 457 -2.21 -25.76 6.10
C GLU A 457 -0.92 -25.63 5.27
N LYS A 458 -1.00 -25.72 3.93
CA LYS A 458 0.17 -25.74 3.03
C LYS A 458 0.02 -24.86 1.81
N THR A 459 -1.18 -24.40 1.51
CA THR A 459 -1.49 -23.59 0.33
C THR A 459 -1.41 -22.11 0.68
N PHE A 460 -0.72 -21.37 -0.17
CA PHE A 460 -0.50 -19.94 -0.02
C PHE A 460 -0.88 -19.22 -1.30
N PHE A 461 -1.43 -18.02 -1.13
CA PHE A 461 -1.77 -17.13 -2.23
C PHE A 461 -0.91 -15.86 -2.13
N ILE A 462 -0.40 -15.41 -3.27
CA ILE A 462 0.32 -14.15 -3.37
C ILE A 462 -0.19 -13.38 -4.59
N SER A 463 -0.23 -12.06 -4.46
CA SER A 463 -0.50 -11.13 -5.55
C SER A 463 0.53 -10.02 -5.61
N SER A 464 0.75 -9.51 -6.82
CA SER A 464 1.66 -8.41 -7.11
C SER A 464 0.93 -7.14 -7.52
N TYR A 465 1.67 -6.03 -7.54
CA TYR A 465 1.16 -4.72 -7.97
C TYR A 465 0.77 -4.63 -9.45
N ASN A 466 1.27 -5.53 -10.31
CA ASN A 466 0.95 -5.55 -11.75
C ASN A 466 -0.14 -6.57 -12.14
N GLY A 467 -0.80 -7.19 -11.15
CA GLY A 467 -1.89 -8.11 -11.41
C GLY A 467 -1.49 -9.58 -11.52
N LYS A 468 -0.24 -9.94 -11.19
CA LYS A 468 0.17 -11.34 -11.10
C LYS A 468 -0.40 -11.97 -9.84
N MET A 469 -1.04 -13.12 -10.00
CA MET A 469 -1.58 -13.94 -8.94
C MET A 469 -0.97 -15.34 -9.01
N ILE A 470 -0.53 -15.85 -7.87
CA ILE A 470 0.06 -17.19 -7.78
C ILE A 470 -0.53 -17.91 -6.58
N LEU A 471 -1.03 -19.10 -6.82
CA LEU A 471 -1.37 -20.07 -5.79
C LEU A 471 -0.30 -21.16 -5.78
N PHE A 472 0.26 -21.45 -4.61
CA PHE A 472 1.35 -22.42 -4.49
C PHE A 472 1.27 -23.19 -3.18
N THR A 473 1.88 -24.38 -3.14
CA THR A 473 2.05 -25.16 -1.91
C THR A 473 3.48 -25.05 -1.40
N TYR A 474 3.63 -25.07 -0.07
CA TYR A 474 4.95 -25.09 0.58
C TYR A 474 4.96 -26.02 1.80
N ASP A 475 5.84 -27.03 1.75
CA ASP A 475 5.96 -28.06 2.78
C ASP A 475 6.91 -27.70 3.95
N GLY A 476 7.51 -26.51 3.94
CA GLY A 476 8.33 -26.03 5.06
C GLY A 476 9.77 -26.55 5.11
N ASN A 477 10.18 -27.41 4.16
CA ASN A 477 11.57 -27.86 4.00
C ASN A 477 12.41 -26.81 3.27
#